data_AF-A0A2N6FGI5-F1
#
_entry.id   AF-A0A2N6FGI5-F1
#
_cell.length_a   1.000
_cell.length_b   1.000
_cell.length_c   1.000
_cell.angle_alpha   90.00
_cell.angle_beta   90.00
_cell.angle_gamma   90.00
#
_symmetry.space_group_name_H-M   'P 1'
#
loop_
_entity.id
_entity.type
_entity.pdbx_description
1 polymer ?
#
loop_
_entity_poly.entity_id
_entity_poly.type
_entity_poly.pdbx_seq_one_letter_code
_entity_poly.pdbx_strand_id
1 'polypeptide(L)'
;KTFEAPSNGKFQVVASNGTVLMEQPVSTGDIYRSSQAKDIPIQDWVKLAVNRAKASGEPCVFWLDEKRGHDAQMIKKVQKYLPDHDTTGLDIQIMDPVAAMKFSLKLVREGKNAIAATGNVLRDYLTDLFPILELGTSARMLSIVPLIAGGGLFETGAGGSAPKHVEQFLREGHIRWDSLGEYCALVPSLEQAAAADNNPKAKILAETLDAGIGQYLENQKLPSRKVKEIDNRGASFFLSLYWAEALAAQDQDAELKARFAPVAAELRKNADKIDQELIDCQGEAVDCGGYFRPDPVKADKAMRPSATLNAIIDAM
;
A
#
# COMPACT_ATOMS: atom_id res chain seq x y z
N LYS A 1 11.09 -17.62 17.61
CA LYS A 1 11.65 -18.64 18.52
C LYS A 1 12.64 -19.45 17.70
N THR A 2 13.90 -19.05 17.69
CA THR A 2 14.93 -19.58 16.78
C THR A 2 16.21 -19.77 17.57
N PHE A 3 16.80 -20.95 17.49
CA PHE A 3 17.97 -21.35 18.27
C PHE A 3 18.90 -22.17 17.41
N GLU A 4 20.20 -21.92 17.53
CA GLU A 4 21.23 -22.82 17.02
C GLU A 4 21.44 -23.95 18.03
N ALA A 5 21.48 -25.19 17.55
CA ALA A 5 21.70 -26.37 18.38
C ALA A 5 23.17 -26.41 18.85
N PRO A 6 23.45 -26.30 20.16
CA PRO A 6 24.83 -26.29 20.65
C PRO A 6 25.49 -27.68 20.64
N SER A 7 24.69 -28.73 20.54
CA SER A 7 25.15 -30.13 20.52
C SER A 7 24.11 -31.02 19.83
N ASN A 8 24.53 -32.23 19.45
CA ASN A 8 23.60 -33.29 19.01
C ASN A 8 22.56 -33.59 20.12
N GLY A 9 21.31 -33.82 19.72
CA GLY A 9 20.23 -34.10 20.64
C GLY A 9 18.86 -33.88 20.00
N LYS A 10 17.95 -33.24 20.74
CA LYS A 10 16.60 -32.93 20.27
C LYS A 10 16.04 -31.68 20.93
N PHE A 11 15.21 -30.94 20.19
CA PHE A 11 14.33 -29.93 20.76
C PHE A 11 12.94 -30.52 20.97
N GLN A 12 12.32 -30.22 22.11
CA GLN A 12 10.94 -30.61 22.42
C GLN A 12 10.09 -29.37 22.75
N VAL A 13 8.83 -29.40 22.34
CA VAL A 13 7.80 -28.48 22.81
C VAL A 13 6.91 -29.24 23.77
N VAL A 14 6.95 -28.87 25.05
CA VAL A 14 6.29 -29.58 26.14
C VAL A 14 5.17 -28.70 26.71
N ALA A 15 3.98 -29.28 26.84
CA ALA A 15 2.84 -28.63 27.48
C ALA A 15 3.06 -28.45 28.99
N SER A 16 2.29 -27.57 29.63
CA SER A 16 2.41 -27.32 31.08
C SER A 16 2.17 -28.56 31.95
N ASN A 17 1.43 -29.54 31.44
CA ASN A 17 1.19 -30.83 32.11
C ASN A 17 2.29 -31.89 31.83
N GLY A 18 3.40 -31.52 31.18
CA GLY A 18 4.50 -32.41 30.85
C GLY A 18 4.33 -33.21 29.56
N THR A 19 3.21 -33.07 28.83
CA THR A 19 3.00 -33.78 27.56
C THR A 19 3.90 -33.21 26.47
N VAL A 20 4.69 -34.06 25.81
CA VAL A 20 5.48 -33.67 24.62
C VAL A 20 4.54 -33.51 23.42
N LEU A 21 4.43 -32.29 22.91
CA LEU A 21 3.57 -31.96 21.77
C LEU A 21 4.29 -32.11 20.43
N MET A 22 5.56 -31.73 20.38
CA MET A 22 6.42 -31.84 19.20
C MET A 22 7.85 -32.16 19.63
N GLU A 23 8.56 -32.93 18.81
CA GLU A 23 9.96 -33.31 19.03
C GLU A 23 10.70 -33.27 17.69
N GLN A 24 11.91 -32.73 17.69
CA GLN A 24 12.76 -32.66 16.51
C GLN A 24 14.20 -33.04 16.88
N PRO A 25 14.76 -34.14 16.34
CA PRO A 25 16.18 -34.43 16.47
C PRO A 25 17.00 -33.37 15.73
N VAL A 26 18.13 -32.99 16.32
CA VAL A 26 19.06 -31.98 15.81
C VAL A 26 20.52 -32.40 16.02
N SER A 27 21.38 -31.91 15.15
CA SER A 27 22.85 -32.00 15.26
C SER A 27 23.44 -30.65 15.66
N THR A 28 24.68 -30.63 16.14
CA THR A 28 25.40 -29.38 16.44
C THR A 28 25.41 -28.45 15.22
N GLY A 29 25.01 -27.19 15.42
CA GLY A 29 24.94 -26.17 14.38
C GLY A 29 23.60 -26.12 13.62
N ASP A 30 22.69 -27.07 13.82
CA ASP A 30 21.36 -27.02 13.21
C ASP A 30 20.56 -25.82 13.74
N ILE A 31 19.80 -25.16 12.87
CA ILE A 31 18.90 -24.07 13.26
C ILE A 31 17.50 -24.63 13.52
N TYR A 32 17.14 -24.75 14.80
CA TYR A 32 15.77 -25.03 15.20
C TYR A 32 14.93 -23.76 15.22
N ARG A 33 13.70 -23.82 14.71
CA ARG A 33 12.73 -22.73 14.80
C ARG A 33 11.32 -23.22 15.06
N SER A 34 10.54 -22.41 15.76
CA SER A 34 9.09 -22.61 15.92
C SER A 34 8.30 -21.31 15.71
N SER A 35 7.13 -21.48 15.08
CA SER A 35 6.22 -20.40 14.71
C SER A 35 4.84 -20.62 15.33
N GLN A 36 4.05 -19.57 15.41
CA GLN A 36 2.68 -19.64 15.92
C GLN A 36 1.76 -18.80 15.03
N ALA A 37 0.54 -19.28 14.81
CA ALA A 37 -0.54 -18.55 14.17
C ALA A 37 -1.78 -18.67 15.06
N LYS A 38 -2.34 -17.53 15.49
CA LYS A 38 -3.52 -17.51 16.37
C LYS A 38 -4.78 -17.71 15.55
N ASP A 39 -5.81 -18.27 16.16
CA ASP A 39 -7.04 -18.62 15.47
C ASP A 39 -7.83 -17.41 14.96
N ILE A 40 -7.94 -16.34 15.78
CA ILE A 40 -8.66 -15.11 15.41
C ILE A 40 -8.11 -14.50 14.09
N PRO A 41 -6.79 -14.26 13.93
CA PRO A 41 -6.24 -13.83 12.64
C PRO A 41 -6.53 -14.75 11.46
N ILE A 42 -6.67 -16.06 11.68
CA ILE A 42 -6.95 -17.02 10.61
C ILE A 42 -8.41 -16.91 10.16
N GLN A 43 -9.35 -16.75 11.10
CA GLN A 43 -10.75 -16.48 10.77
C GLN A 43 -10.88 -15.19 9.96
N ASP A 44 -10.23 -14.12 10.41
CA ASP A 44 -10.27 -12.83 9.71
C ASP A 44 -9.60 -12.89 8.32
N TRP A 45 -8.50 -13.64 8.18
CA TRP A 45 -7.87 -13.90 6.88
C TRP A 45 -8.78 -14.63 5.89
N VAL A 46 -9.54 -15.64 6.35
CA VAL A 46 -10.54 -16.34 5.51
C VAL A 46 -11.66 -15.38 5.10
N LYS A 47 -12.20 -14.63 6.06
CA LYS A 47 -13.23 -13.61 5.82
C LYS A 47 -12.75 -12.59 4.77
N LEU A 48 -11.52 -12.09 4.89
CA LEU A 48 -10.94 -11.14 3.95
C LEU A 48 -10.83 -11.73 2.54
N ALA A 49 -10.36 -12.96 2.41
CA ALA A 49 -10.27 -13.65 1.11
C ALA A 49 -11.64 -13.75 0.42
N VAL A 50 -12.68 -14.16 1.17
CA VAL A 50 -14.06 -14.24 0.64
C VAL A 50 -14.58 -12.86 0.23
N ASN A 51 -14.38 -11.84 1.07
CA ASN A 51 -14.81 -10.48 0.77
C ASN A 51 -14.15 -9.94 -0.50
N ARG A 52 -12.85 -10.18 -0.69
CA ARG A 52 -12.14 -9.76 -1.91
C ARG A 52 -12.62 -10.52 -3.14
N ALA A 53 -12.79 -11.84 -3.05
CA ALA A 53 -13.34 -12.65 -4.14
C ALA A 53 -14.75 -12.18 -4.55
N LYS A 54 -15.60 -11.88 -3.57
CA LYS A 54 -16.96 -11.38 -3.82
C LYS A 54 -16.97 -9.98 -4.44
N ALA A 55 -16.09 -9.09 -3.99
CA ALA A 55 -16.01 -7.73 -4.49
C ALA A 55 -15.47 -7.65 -5.93
N SER A 56 -14.50 -8.49 -6.30
CA SER A 56 -13.90 -8.47 -7.64
C SER A 56 -14.54 -9.45 -8.63
N GLY A 57 -15.20 -10.51 -8.14
CA GLY A 57 -15.68 -11.61 -8.98
C GLY A 57 -14.56 -12.52 -9.51
N GLU A 58 -13.32 -12.35 -9.04
CA GLU A 58 -12.15 -13.08 -9.51
C GLU A 58 -11.94 -14.37 -8.73
N PRO A 59 -11.33 -15.41 -9.34
CA PRO A 59 -10.99 -16.63 -8.63
C PRO A 59 -10.02 -16.34 -7.49
N CYS A 60 -10.25 -16.96 -6.32
CA CYS A 60 -9.41 -16.83 -5.15
C CYS A 60 -8.79 -18.18 -4.77
N VAL A 61 -7.46 -18.22 -4.72
CA VAL A 61 -6.71 -19.43 -4.42
C VAL A 61 -6.00 -19.26 -3.09
N PHE A 62 -6.24 -20.20 -2.16
CA PHE A 62 -5.44 -20.36 -0.94
C PHE A 62 -4.18 -21.18 -1.25
N TRP A 63 -3.00 -20.58 -1.05
CA TRP A 63 -1.71 -21.20 -1.39
C TRP A 63 -1.18 -21.98 -0.19
N LEU A 64 -1.57 -23.24 -0.08
CA LEU A 64 -1.30 -24.10 1.07
C LEU A 64 -0.88 -25.49 0.60
N ASP A 65 0.30 -25.95 1.05
CA ASP A 65 0.80 -27.29 0.72
C ASP A 65 0.42 -28.29 1.82
N GLU A 66 -0.47 -29.23 1.53
CA GLU A 66 -0.90 -30.27 2.48
C GLU A 66 0.26 -31.13 3.04
N LYS A 67 1.41 -31.18 2.34
CA LYS A 67 2.60 -31.91 2.80
C LYS A 67 3.38 -31.15 3.87
N ARG A 68 3.09 -29.85 4.08
CA ARG A 68 3.66 -29.05 5.16
C ARG A 68 2.77 -29.15 6.38
N GLY A 69 3.33 -29.63 7.50
CA GLY A 69 2.57 -29.81 8.75
C GLY A 69 1.86 -28.54 9.24
N HIS A 70 2.41 -27.36 8.98
CA HIS A 70 1.74 -26.08 9.27
C HIS A 70 0.55 -25.83 8.34
N ASP A 71 0.76 -25.89 7.03
CA ASP A 71 -0.26 -25.59 6.01
C ASP A 71 -1.41 -26.60 6.10
N ALA A 72 -1.15 -27.88 6.38
CA ALA A 72 -2.18 -28.88 6.63
C ALA A 72 -3.14 -28.48 7.77
N GLN A 73 -2.65 -27.80 8.81
CA GLN A 73 -3.50 -27.26 9.88
C GLN A 73 -4.23 -25.98 9.45
N MET A 74 -3.62 -25.17 8.59
CA MET A 74 -4.29 -24.01 7.99
C MET A 74 -5.43 -24.44 7.07
N ILE A 75 -5.24 -25.47 6.23
CA ILE A 75 -6.27 -26.04 5.36
C ILE A 75 -7.50 -26.45 6.18
N LYS A 76 -7.30 -27.16 7.29
CA LYS A 76 -8.41 -27.54 8.20
C LYS A 76 -9.17 -26.32 8.73
N LYS A 77 -8.48 -25.22 9.03
CA LYS A 77 -9.11 -23.98 9.49
C LYS A 77 -9.84 -23.25 8.36
N VAL A 78 -9.26 -23.18 7.16
CA VAL A 78 -9.93 -22.64 5.97
C VAL A 78 -11.21 -23.42 5.71
N GLN A 79 -11.15 -24.75 5.65
CA GLN A 79 -12.32 -25.60 5.45
C GLN A 79 -13.37 -25.46 6.56
N LYS A 80 -12.94 -25.19 7.80
CA LYS A 80 -13.84 -24.96 8.93
C LYS A 80 -14.57 -23.62 8.83
N TYR A 81 -13.88 -22.54 8.45
CA TYR A 81 -14.40 -21.17 8.49
C TYR A 81 -15.03 -20.71 7.17
N LEU A 82 -14.65 -21.31 6.04
CA LEU A 82 -15.23 -20.96 4.73
C LEU A 82 -16.77 -21.12 4.70
N PRO A 83 -17.38 -22.16 5.32
CA PRO A 83 -18.83 -22.29 5.42
C PRO A 83 -19.55 -21.22 6.25
N ASP A 84 -18.83 -20.44 7.07
CA ASP A 84 -19.40 -19.33 7.85
C ASP A 84 -19.69 -18.09 6.97
N HIS A 85 -19.37 -18.16 5.69
CA HIS A 85 -19.52 -17.08 4.72
C HIS A 85 -20.37 -17.52 3.52
N ASP A 86 -21.08 -16.57 2.91
CA ASP A 86 -21.76 -16.79 1.63
C ASP A 86 -20.75 -16.83 0.48
N THR A 87 -20.49 -18.03 -0.02
CA THR A 87 -19.59 -18.31 -1.15
C THR A 87 -20.33 -18.61 -2.45
N THR A 88 -21.63 -18.32 -2.51
CA THR A 88 -22.45 -18.59 -3.70
C THR A 88 -21.89 -17.86 -4.92
N GLY A 89 -21.56 -18.61 -5.97
CA GLY A 89 -21.02 -18.07 -7.22
C GLY A 89 -19.54 -17.66 -7.17
N LEU A 90 -18.84 -17.92 -6.06
CA LEU A 90 -17.41 -17.63 -5.93
C LEU A 90 -16.57 -18.85 -6.33
N ASP A 91 -15.50 -18.63 -7.08
CA ASP A 91 -14.47 -19.65 -7.36
C ASP A 91 -13.36 -19.57 -6.31
N ILE A 92 -13.50 -20.37 -5.24
CA ILE A 92 -12.53 -20.44 -4.14
C ILE A 92 -11.87 -21.82 -4.10
N GLN A 93 -10.55 -21.85 -4.22
CA GLN A 93 -9.77 -23.09 -4.34
C GLN A 93 -8.62 -23.13 -3.33
N ILE A 94 -8.14 -24.33 -3.01
CA ILE A 94 -6.92 -24.56 -2.23
C ILE A 94 -5.94 -25.30 -3.14
N MET A 95 -4.74 -24.75 -3.31
CA MET A 95 -3.69 -25.34 -4.14
C MET A 95 -2.34 -25.24 -3.42
N ASP A 96 -1.44 -26.19 -3.66
CA ASP A 96 -0.05 -26.01 -3.25
C ASP A 96 0.57 -24.80 -3.98
N PRO A 97 1.59 -24.13 -3.40
CA PRO A 97 2.16 -22.91 -3.99
C PRO A 97 2.66 -23.05 -5.44
N VAL A 98 3.12 -24.23 -5.86
CA VAL A 98 3.61 -24.45 -7.22
C VAL A 98 2.44 -24.55 -8.20
N ALA A 99 1.39 -25.28 -7.85
CA ALA A 99 0.17 -25.36 -8.64
C ALA A 99 -0.53 -23.99 -8.71
N ALA A 100 -0.64 -23.30 -7.59
CA ALA A 100 -1.26 -21.98 -7.50
C ALA A 100 -0.53 -20.92 -8.35
N MET A 101 0.81 -20.95 -8.36
CA MET A 101 1.62 -20.10 -9.23
C MET A 101 1.38 -20.40 -10.71
N LYS A 102 1.35 -21.68 -11.12
CA LYS A 102 1.06 -22.06 -12.51
C LYS A 102 -0.34 -21.62 -12.95
N PHE A 103 -1.34 -21.78 -12.08
CA PHE A 103 -2.71 -21.32 -12.33
C PHE A 103 -2.75 -19.80 -12.54
N SER A 104 -2.13 -19.04 -11.62
CA SER A 104 -2.09 -17.58 -11.68
C SER A 104 -1.35 -17.07 -12.92
N LEU A 105 -0.19 -17.67 -13.24
CA LEU A 105 0.59 -17.33 -14.44
C LEU A 105 -0.13 -17.65 -15.75
N LYS A 106 -1.00 -18.67 -15.77
CA LYS A 106 -1.86 -18.95 -16.92
C LYS A 106 -2.88 -17.82 -17.09
N LEU A 107 -3.60 -17.46 -16.03
CA LEU A 107 -4.64 -16.43 -16.08
C LEU A 107 -4.08 -15.06 -16.45
N VAL A 108 -2.98 -14.63 -15.82
CA VAL A 108 -2.37 -13.32 -16.12
C VAL A 108 -1.93 -13.21 -17.59
N ARG A 109 -1.45 -14.31 -18.19
CA ARG A 109 -1.10 -14.35 -19.63
C ARG A 109 -2.32 -14.32 -20.55
N GLU A 110 -3.49 -14.69 -20.05
CA GLU A 110 -4.78 -14.56 -20.73
C GLU A 110 -5.43 -13.18 -20.49
N GLY A 111 -4.78 -12.27 -19.74
CA GLY A 111 -5.34 -10.98 -19.35
C GLY A 111 -6.43 -11.08 -18.28
N LYS A 112 -6.43 -12.15 -17.48
CA LYS A 112 -7.38 -12.41 -16.38
C LYS A 112 -6.68 -12.31 -15.03
N ASN A 113 -7.43 -12.05 -13.97
CA ASN A 113 -6.87 -11.89 -12.63
C ASN A 113 -7.08 -13.15 -11.77
N ALA A 114 -6.34 -13.23 -10.67
CA ALA A 114 -6.55 -14.21 -9.62
C ALA A 114 -6.10 -13.64 -8.27
N ILE A 115 -6.86 -13.89 -7.22
CA ILE A 115 -6.49 -13.50 -5.85
C ILE A 115 -5.63 -14.61 -5.24
N ALA A 116 -4.44 -14.26 -4.77
CA ALA A 116 -3.59 -15.15 -4.00
C ALA A 116 -3.81 -14.93 -2.49
N ALA A 117 -4.53 -15.83 -1.82
CA ALA A 117 -4.69 -15.85 -0.37
C ALA A 117 -3.57 -16.69 0.27
N THR A 118 -2.56 -16.03 0.85
CA THR A 118 -1.34 -16.71 1.30
C THR A 118 -1.02 -16.47 2.76
N GLY A 119 -0.09 -17.27 3.31
CA GLY A 119 0.57 -16.97 4.59
C GLY A 119 1.55 -15.80 4.49
N ASN A 120 2.12 -15.40 5.63
CA ASN A 120 2.88 -14.15 5.79
C ASN A 120 4.12 -14.04 4.87
N VAL A 121 4.90 -15.12 4.71
CA VAL A 121 6.11 -15.08 3.86
C VAL A 121 5.76 -14.95 2.38
N LEU A 122 4.76 -15.70 1.91
CA LEU A 122 4.34 -15.62 0.51
C LEU A 122 3.64 -14.30 0.21
N ARG A 123 2.95 -13.68 1.18
CA ARG A 123 2.41 -12.32 1.02
C ARG A 123 3.55 -11.40 0.59
N ASP A 124 4.63 -11.39 1.38
CA ASP A 124 5.81 -10.56 1.13
C ASP A 124 6.40 -10.78 -0.27
N TYR A 125 6.61 -12.04 -0.65
CA TYR A 125 7.22 -12.37 -1.94
C TYR A 125 6.32 -12.01 -3.13
N LEU A 126 5.02 -12.30 -3.03
CA LEU A 126 4.10 -12.12 -4.15
C LEU A 126 3.72 -10.64 -4.36
N THR A 127 3.67 -9.84 -3.29
CA THR A 127 3.45 -8.39 -3.39
C THR A 127 4.64 -7.62 -3.94
N ASP A 128 5.83 -8.23 -4.01
CA ASP A 128 6.93 -7.72 -4.83
C ASP A 128 6.88 -8.30 -6.24
N LEU A 129 6.80 -9.62 -6.37
CA LEU A 129 6.96 -10.32 -7.64
C LEU A 129 5.99 -9.85 -8.73
N PHE A 130 4.68 -9.89 -8.47
CA PHE A 130 3.67 -9.55 -9.48
C PHE A 130 3.65 -8.06 -9.81
N PRO A 131 3.65 -7.13 -8.83
CA PRO A 131 3.71 -5.70 -9.13
C PRO A 131 4.96 -5.28 -9.90
N ILE A 132 6.13 -5.87 -9.63
CA ILE A 132 7.33 -5.61 -10.44
C ILE A 132 7.14 -6.07 -11.89
N LEU A 133 6.51 -7.22 -12.12
CA LEU A 133 6.27 -7.74 -13.47
C LEU A 133 5.19 -6.93 -14.22
N GLU A 134 4.17 -6.46 -13.52
CA GLU A 134 3.01 -5.78 -14.11
C GLU A 134 3.23 -4.27 -14.28
N LEU A 135 3.87 -3.63 -13.30
CA LEU A 135 4.00 -2.17 -13.19
C LEU A 135 5.45 -1.68 -13.27
N GLY A 136 6.43 -2.60 -13.30
CA GLY A 136 7.85 -2.26 -13.25
C GLY A 136 8.35 -1.83 -11.87
N THR A 137 7.49 -1.86 -10.84
CA THR A 137 7.80 -1.48 -9.45
C THR A 137 6.76 -2.02 -8.48
N SER A 138 7.17 -2.34 -7.24
CA SER A 138 6.25 -2.67 -6.14
C SER A 138 5.85 -1.47 -5.27
N ALA A 139 6.34 -0.27 -5.58
CA ALA A 139 6.02 0.95 -4.84
C ALA A 139 4.62 1.52 -5.17
N ARG A 140 3.95 1.01 -6.21
CA ARG A 140 2.68 1.53 -6.73
C ARG A 140 1.54 0.54 -6.47
N MET A 141 1.29 0.26 -5.21
CA MET A 141 0.32 -0.75 -4.78
C MET A 141 -0.59 -0.22 -3.70
N LEU A 142 -1.85 -0.65 -3.72
CA LEU A 142 -2.74 -0.51 -2.57
C LEU A 142 -2.35 -1.57 -1.53
N SER A 143 -1.93 -1.13 -0.34
CA SER A 143 -1.67 -1.99 0.81
C SER A 143 -2.62 -1.63 1.96
N ILE A 144 -3.72 -2.37 2.03
CA ILE A 144 -4.80 -2.14 2.99
C ILE A 144 -4.79 -3.25 4.05
N VAL A 145 -4.77 -2.85 5.31
CA VAL A 145 -4.80 -3.73 6.48
C VAL A 145 -6.09 -3.45 7.26
N PRO A 146 -7.16 -4.23 7.03
CA PRO A 146 -8.34 -4.21 7.89
C PRO A 146 -7.95 -4.60 9.31
N LEU A 147 -8.13 -3.70 10.27
CA LEU A 147 -7.79 -3.99 11.66
C LEU A 147 -8.89 -4.88 12.25
N ILE A 148 -8.49 -5.89 13.02
CA ILE A 148 -9.42 -6.82 13.68
C ILE A 148 -10.48 -6.09 14.53
N ALA A 149 -10.13 -4.92 15.09
CA ALA A 149 -11.04 -4.09 15.88
C ALA A 149 -12.00 -3.22 15.04
N GLY A 150 -12.04 -3.37 13.72
CA GLY A 150 -12.91 -2.63 12.80
C GLY A 150 -12.32 -1.35 12.20
N GLY A 151 -11.11 -0.95 12.60
CA GLY A 151 -10.39 0.17 11.98
C GLY A 151 -9.70 -0.22 10.67
N GLY A 152 -9.03 0.74 10.05
CA GLY A 152 -8.24 0.54 8.83
C GLY A 152 -6.84 1.09 8.97
N LEU A 153 -5.86 0.37 8.44
CA LEU A 153 -4.50 0.86 8.23
C LEU A 153 -4.21 0.81 6.73
N PHE A 154 -3.75 1.92 6.18
CA PHE A 154 -3.49 2.09 4.75
C PHE A 154 -2.01 2.41 4.58
N GLU A 155 -1.24 1.40 4.20
CA GLU A 155 0.19 1.57 3.94
C GLU A 155 0.38 2.18 2.54
N THR A 156 1.24 3.18 2.45
CA THR A 156 1.47 3.93 1.22
C THR A 156 2.42 3.24 0.25
N GLY A 157 3.00 2.10 0.64
CA GLY A 157 3.87 1.27 -0.18
C GLY A 157 4.59 0.21 0.64
N ALA A 158 5.18 -0.78 -0.04
CA ALA A 158 5.91 -1.89 0.59
C ALA A 158 7.44 -1.66 0.69
N GLY A 159 7.94 -0.53 0.15
CA GLY A 159 9.38 -0.23 0.09
C GLY A 159 9.95 0.44 1.34
N GLY A 160 11.26 0.70 1.33
CA GLY A 160 11.94 1.50 2.36
C GLY A 160 11.92 3.01 2.08
N SER A 161 12.48 3.81 2.99
CA SER A 161 12.47 5.28 2.94
C SER A 161 13.49 5.93 1.98
N ALA A 162 14.06 5.16 1.05
CA ALA A 162 14.92 5.63 -0.05
C ALA A 162 16.01 6.67 0.33
N PRO A 163 17.07 6.31 1.09
CA PRO A 163 18.11 7.25 1.54
C PRO A 163 18.84 7.99 0.39
N LYS A 164 18.93 7.38 -0.79
CA LYS A 164 19.51 8.01 -2.00
C LYS A 164 18.64 9.12 -2.60
N HIS A 165 17.37 9.21 -2.22
CA HIS A 165 16.50 10.34 -2.61
C HIS A 165 16.85 11.55 -1.75
N VAL A 166 17.03 11.34 -0.44
CA VAL A 166 17.48 12.38 0.48
C VAL A 166 18.86 12.90 0.10
N GLU A 167 19.79 12.03 -0.27
CA GLU A 167 21.12 12.44 -0.75
C GLU A 167 21.03 13.39 -1.97
N GLN A 168 20.17 13.09 -2.95
CA GLN A 168 19.97 13.97 -4.10
C GLN A 168 19.34 15.30 -3.66
N PHE A 169 18.30 15.25 -2.83
CA PHE A 169 17.64 16.45 -2.36
C PHE A 169 18.59 17.41 -1.63
N LEU A 170 19.45 16.88 -0.75
CA LEU A 170 20.43 17.70 -0.03
C LEU A 170 21.52 18.26 -0.95
N ARG A 171 21.89 17.53 -2.01
CA ARG A 171 22.97 17.94 -2.93
C ARG A 171 22.52 18.96 -3.97
N GLU A 172 21.34 18.76 -4.56
CA GLU A 172 20.90 19.52 -5.74
C GLU A 172 19.42 19.92 -5.68
N GLY A 173 18.80 19.85 -4.50
CA GLY A 173 17.46 20.38 -4.26
C GLY A 173 16.37 19.70 -5.08
N HIS A 174 16.57 18.45 -5.51
CA HIS A 174 15.61 17.68 -6.32
C HIS A 174 15.22 16.39 -5.59
N ILE A 175 13.91 16.15 -5.44
CA ILE A 175 13.37 14.96 -4.77
C ILE A 175 12.57 14.08 -5.75
N ARG A 176 13.15 12.95 -6.12
CA ARG A 176 12.55 11.96 -7.05
C ARG A 176 11.65 10.90 -6.37
N TRP A 177 11.16 11.17 -5.17
CA TRP A 177 10.24 10.27 -4.47
C TRP A 177 8.86 10.33 -5.12
N ASP A 178 8.30 9.17 -5.46
CA ASP A 178 6.97 9.06 -6.07
C ASP A 178 5.91 8.85 -4.98
N SER A 179 5.10 9.88 -4.71
CA SER A 179 4.03 9.84 -3.70
C SER A 179 2.73 9.22 -4.20
N LEU A 180 2.71 8.58 -5.39
CA LEU A 180 1.50 7.93 -5.92
C LEU A 180 0.86 6.97 -4.90
N GLY A 181 1.66 6.19 -4.18
CA GLY A 181 1.15 5.27 -3.17
C GLY A 181 0.50 5.96 -1.97
N GLU A 182 0.92 7.18 -1.63
CA GLU A 182 0.27 8.01 -0.59
C GLU A 182 -1.11 8.48 -1.08
N TYR A 183 -1.20 8.89 -2.34
CA TYR A 183 -2.46 9.33 -2.94
C TYR A 183 -3.45 8.16 -3.03
N CYS A 184 -2.98 7.02 -3.53
CA CYS A 184 -3.75 5.78 -3.61
C CYS A 184 -4.18 5.27 -2.24
N ALA A 185 -3.38 5.43 -1.18
CA ALA A 185 -3.75 5.02 0.17
C ALA A 185 -4.79 5.95 0.83
N LEU A 186 -4.81 7.23 0.44
CA LEU A 186 -5.77 8.20 0.96
C LEU A 186 -7.20 7.95 0.45
N VAL A 187 -7.36 7.45 -0.79
CA VAL A 187 -8.67 7.09 -1.36
C VAL A 187 -9.44 6.10 -0.47
N PRO A 188 -8.96 4.86 -0.21
CA PRO A 188 -9.68 3.89 0.61
C PRO A 188 -9.77 4.31 2.09
N SER A 189 -8.87 5.18 2.56
CA SER A 189 -8.98 5.82 3.88
C SER A 189 -10.22 6.70 3.96
N LEU A 190 -10.45 7.56 2.95
CA LEU A 190 -11.64 8.39 2.84
C LEU A 190 -12.92 7.55 2.61
N GLU A 191 -12.85 6.49 1.81
CA GLU A 191 -13.98 5.56 1.62
C GLU A 191 -14.37 4.86 2.92
N GLN A 192 -13.39 4.40 3.71
CA GLN A 192 -13.67 3.80 5.00
C GLN A 192 -14.28 4.81 5.97
N ALA A 193 -13.77 6.05 6.03
CA ALA A 193 -14.37 7.10 6.84
C ALA A 193 -15.81 7.42 6.39
N ALA A 194 -16.05 7.46 5.08
CA ALA A 194 -17.37 7.66 4.51
C ALA A 194 -18.36 6.56 4.93
N ALA A 195 -17.94 5.30 4.89
CA ALA A 195 -18.78 4.17 5.27
C ALA A 195 -18.98 4.08 6.79
N ALA A 196 -17.93 4.30 7.59
CA ALA A 196 -17.97 4.17 9.05
C ALA A 196 -18.82 5.27 9.70
N ASP A 197 -18.70 6.51 9.21
CA ASP A 197 -19.38 7.68 9.79
C ASP A 197 -20.64 8.09 9.01
N ASN A 198 -21.01 7.34 7.96
CA ASN A 198 -22.04 7.72 6.99
C ASN A 198 -21.83 9.16 6.46
N ASN A 199 -20.59 9.47 6.08
CA ASN A 199 -20.15 10.80 5.70
C ASN A 199 -20.12 10.96 4.16
N PRO A 200 -21.17 11.56 3.54
CA PRO A 200 -21.25 11.70 2.09
C PRO A 200 -20.16 12.61 1.52
N LYS A 201 -19.67 13.61 2.29
CA LYS A 201 -18.57 14.48 1.84
C LYS A 201 -17.26 13.71 1.75
N ALA A 202 -16.98 12.81 2.69
CA ALA A 202 -15.80 11.94 2.61
C ALA A 202 -15.84 11.01 1.38
N LYS A 203 -17.03 10.53 1.01
CA LYS A 203 -17.21 9.76 -0.24
C LYS A 203 -16.87 10.59 -1.47
N ILE A 204 -17.35 11.83 -1.55
CA ILE A 204 -17.05 12.74 -2.67
C ILE A 204 -15.55 13.05 -2.72
N LEU A 205 -14.91 13.28 -1.58
CA LEU A 205 -13.45 13.48 -1.50
C LEU A 205 -12.70 12.27 -2.07
N ALA A 206 -13.12 11.04 -1.74
CA ALA A 206 -12.50 9.82 -2.26
C ALA A 206 -12.66 9.69 -3.78
N GLU A 207 -13.90 9.83 -4.29
CA GLU A 207 -14.21 9.70 -5.71
C GLU A 207 -13.47 10.76 -6.56
N THR A 208 -13.41 12.00 -6.07
CA THR A 208 -12.71 13.09 -6.77
C THR A 208 -11.20 12.98 -6.67
N LEU A 209 -10.67 12.40 -5.58
CA LEU A 209 -9.24 12.10 -5.46
C LEU A 209 -8.84 11.00 -6.46
N ASP A 210 -9.64 9.94 -6.59
CA ASP A 210 -9.40 8.87 -7.57
C ASP A 210 -9.38 9.42 -9.01
N ALA A 211 -10.34 10.29 -9.35
CA ALA A 211 -10.35 11.01 -10.62
C ALA A 211 -9.10 11.91 -10.80
N GLY A 212 -8.66 12.58 -9.74
CA GLY A 212 -7.43 13.39 -9.73
C GLY A 212 -6.16 12.56 -9.96
N ILE A 213 -6.09 11.37 -9.36
CA ILE A 213 -5.00 10.39 -9.57
C ILE A 213 -5.00 9.91 -11.03
N GLY A 214 -6.16 9.64 -11.61
CA GLY A 214 -6.30 9.30 -13.03
C GLY A 214 -5.69 10.36 -13.94
N GLN A 215 -6.09 11.63 -13.77
CA GLN A 215 -5.54 12.75 -14.54
C GLN A 215 -4.03 12.95 -14.30
N TYR A 216 -3.56 12.74 -13.06
CA TYR A 216 -2.14 12.79 -12.73
C TYR A 216 -1.31 11.77 -13.52
N LEU A 217 -1.82 10.54 -13.65
CA LEU A 217 -1.17 9.48 -14.41
C LEU A 217 -1.26 9.70 -15.92
N GLU A 218 -2.44 10.06 -16.44
CA GLU A 218 -2.67 10.32 -17.87
C GLU A 218 -1.79 11.45 -18.39
N ASN A 219 -1.63 12.52 -17.60
CA ASN A 219 -0.78 13.66 -17.93
C ASN A 219 0.70 13.47 -17.54
N GLN A 220 1.09 12.26 -17.12
CA GLN A 220 2.47 11.88 -16.80
C GLN A 220 3.15 12.81 -15.81
N LYS A 221 2.43 13.31 -14.79
CA LYS A 221 2.96 14.27 -13.80
C LYS A 221 3.77 13.62 -12.67
N LEU A 222 4.41 12.49 -12.98
CA LEU A 222 5.28 11.75 -12.08
C LEU A 222 6.62 12.50 -11.88
N PRO A 223 7.26 12.39 -10.70
CA PRO A 223 8.59 12.95 -10.47
C PRO A 223 9.61 12.37 -11.46
N SER A 224 10.34 13.25 -12.13
CA SER A 224 11.54 12.89 -12.88
C SER A 224 12.66 12.46 -11.93
N ARG A 225 13.69 11.84 -12.49
CA ARG A 225 14.95 11.55 -11.79
C ARG A 225 15.99 12.65 -11.98
N LYS A 226 15.74 13.62 -12.85
CA LYS A 226 16.70 14.64 -13.26
C LYS A 226 16.37 16.00 -12.64
N VAL A 227 17.38 16.65 -12.10
CA VAL A 227 17.30 18.03 -11.63
C VAL A 227 16.85 18.96 -12.76
N LYS A 228 16.09 20.01 -12.41
CA LYS A 228 15.44 20.97 -13.33
C LYS A 228 14.36 20.36 -14.22
N GLU A 229 13.85 19.20 -13.85
CA GLU A 229 12.57 18.66 -14.31
C GLU A 229 11.59 18.56 -13.11
N ILE A 230 10.33 18.23 -13.37
CA ILE A 230 9.32 18.03 -12.31
C ILE A 230 9.84 17.04 -11.25
N ASP A 231 9.69 17.39 -9.98
CA ASP A 231 10.05 16.53 -8.84
C ASP A 231 8.82 16.26 -7.95
N ASN A 232 9.00 15.64 -6.78
CA ASN A 232 7.90 15.31 -5.87
C ASN A 232 7.00 16.50 -5.52
N ARG A 233 7.55 17.71 -5.39
CA ARG A 233 6.78 18.91 -5.04
C ARG A 233 5.90 19.34 -6.21
N GLY A 234 6.45 19.34 -7.42
CA GLY A 234 5.68 19.59 -8.65
C GLY A 234 4.59 18.54 -8.89
N ALA A 235 4.92 17.25 -8.67
CA ALA A 235 3.96 16.16 -8.76
C ALA A 235 2.77 16.34 -7.78
N SER A 236 3.07 16.74 -6.53
CA SER A 236 2.06 17.04 -5.51
C SER A 236 1.18 18.24 -5.89
N PHE A 237 1.76 19.27 -6.50
CA PHE A 237 1.01 20.41 -7.04
C PHE A 237 0.01 19.96 -8.12
N PHE A 238 0.44 19.19 -9.11
CA PHE A 238 -0.46 18.73 -10.17
C PHE A 238 -1.57 17.82 -9.65
N LEU A 239 -1.30 16.93 -8.69
CA LEU A 239 -2.36 16.19 -8.02
C LEU A 239 -3.37 17.15 -7.37
N SER A 240 -2.90 18.14 -6.62
CA SER A 240 -3.75 19.11 -5.93
C SER A 240 -4.64 19.89 -6.91
N LEU A 241 -4.09 20.29 -8.05
CA LEU A 241 -4.82 20.92 -9.15
C LEU A 241 -5.94 20.01 -9.67
N TYR A 242 -5.61 18.78 -10.07
CA TYR A 242 -6.60 17.86 -10.65
C TYR A 242 -7.68 17.45 -9.65
N TRP A 243 -7.32 17.30 -8.36
CA TRP A 243 -8.29 17.02 -7.32
C TRP A 243 -9.23 18.20 -7.07
N ALA A 244 -8.70 19.44 -7.00
CA ALA A 244 -9.51 20.64 -6.87
C ALA A 244 -10.46 20.82 -8.07
N GLU A 245 -10.02 20.52 -9.28
CA GLU A 245 -10.86 20.54 -10.48
C GLU A 245 -11.97 19.51 -10.45
N ALA A 246 -11.68 18.27 -10.02
CA ALA A 246 -12.70 17.24 -9.86
C ALA A 246 -13.74 17.64 -8.79
N LEU A 247 -13.30 18.23 -7.67
CA LEU A 247 -14.18 18.77 -6.62
C LEU A 247 -15.02 19.97 -7.08
N ALA A 248 -14.48 20.80 -7.97
CA ALA A 248 -15.18 21.92 -8.58
C ALA A 248 -16.14 21.49 -9.70
N ALA A 249 -15.92 20.32 -10.31
CA ALA A 249 -16.73 19.81 -11.41
C ALA A 249 -17.91 18.93 -10.97
N GLN A 250 -17.79 18.22 -9.84
CA GLN A 250 -18.85 17.34 -9.34
C GLN A 250 -20.18 18.07 -9.04
N ASP A 251 -21.29 17.35 -9.10
CA ASP A 251 -22.66 17.85 -8.86
C ASP A 251 -23.37 17.17 -7.67
N GLN A 252 -22.64 16.41 -6.86
CA GLN A 252 -23.16 15.67 -5.71
C GLN A 252 -23.32 16.56 -4.46
N ASP A 253 -22.44 17.55 -4.26
CA ASP A 253 -22.48 18.47 -3.13
C ASP A 253 -22.15 19.91 -3.57
N ALA A 254 -23.15 20.79 -3.48
CA ALA A 254 -23.05 22.18 -3.92
C ALA A 254 -22.11 23.03 -3.05
N GLU A 255 -21.93 22.68 -1.77
CA GLU A 255 -21.05 23.42 -0.85
C GLU A 255 -19.59 23.13 -1.16
N LEU A 256 -19.23 21.86 -1.34
CA LEU A 256 -17.90 21.45 -1.80
C LEU A 256 -17.60 22.05 -3.17
N LYS A 257 -18.55 22.00 -4.10
CA LYS A 257 -18.40 22.61 -5.43
C LYS A 257 -18.08 24.10 -5.32
N ALA A 258 -18.88 24.84 -4.55
CA ALA A 258 -18.71 26.27 -4.35
C ALA A 258 -17.39 26.61 -3.65
N ARG A 259 -16.95 25.79 -2.69
CA ARG A 259 -15.67 25.96 -1.98
C ARG A 259 -14.47 25.75 -2.90
N PHE A 260 -14.48 24.69 -3.71
CA PHE A 260 -13.33 24.31 -4.54
C PHE A 260 -13.30 24.99 -5.92
N ALA A 261 -14.41 25.52 -6.43
CA ALA A 261 -14.44 26.29 -7.67
C ALA A 261 -13.41 27.45 -7.72
N PRO A 262 -13.34 28.37 -6.74
CA PRO A 262 -12.34 29.44 -6.75
C PRO A 262 -10.91 28.91 -6.57
N VAL A 263 -10.72 27.85 -5.77
CA VAL A 263 -9.41 27.21 -5.57
C VAL A 263 -8.89 26.60 -6.86
N ALA A 264 -9.70 25.81 -7.56
CA ALA A 264 -9.38 25.21 -8.84
C ALA A 264 -9.06 26.28 -9.89
N ALA A 265 -9.85 27.36 -9.95
CA ALA A 265 -9.62 28.46 -10.87
C ALA A 265 -8.28 29.17 -10.61
N GLU A 266 -7.93 29.47 -9.35
CA GLU A 266 -6.66 30.12 -9.03
C GLU A 266 -5.46 29.18 -9.21
N LEU A 267 -5.56 27.90 -8.85
CA LEU A 267 -4.50 26.91 -9.13
C LEU A 267 -4.26 26.79 -10.65
N ARG A 268 -5.33 26.68 -11.44
CA ARG A 268 -5.22 26.55 -12.90
C ARG A 268 -4.64 27.81 -13.55
N LYS A 269 -5.11 28.99 -13.15
CA LYS A 269 -4.63 30.29 -13.63
C LYS A 269 -3.14 30.50 -13.34
N ASN A 270 -2.66 30.00 -12.20
CA ASN A 270 -1.26 30.14 -11.78
C ASN A 270 -0.41 28.90 -12.08
N ALA A 271 -0.91 27.92 -12.84
CA ALA A 271 -0.26 26.62 -12.96
C ALA A 271 1.17 26.70 -13.52
N ASP A 272 1.37 27.42 -14.62
CA ASP A 272 2.71 27.59 -15.22
C ASP A 272 3.67 28.34 -14.29
N LYS A 273 3.15 29.32 -13.54
CA LYS A 273 3.94 30.08 -12.57
C LYS A 273 4.39 29.20 -11.41
N ILE A 274 3.48 28.40 -10.85
CA ILE A 274 3.77 27.48 -9.75
C ILE A 274 4.76 26.40 -10.21
N ASP A 275 4.56 25.81 -11.38
CA ASP A 275 5.46 24.80 -11.94
C ASP A 275 6.87 25.37 -12.11
N GLN A 276 6.99 26.59 -12.65
CA GLN A 276 8.28 27.25 -12.78
C GLN A 276 8.93 27.57 -11.43
N GLU A 277 8.19 28.08 -10.43
CA GLU A 277 8.71 28.32 -9.07
C GLU A 277 9.28 27.02 -8.44
N LEU A 278 8.63 25.88 -8.69
CA LEU A 278 9.05 24.55 -8.20
C LEU A 278 10.24 23.97 -8.98
N ILE A 279 10.45 24.34 -10.25
CA ILE A 279 11.65 24.01 -11.03
C ILE A 279 12.83 24.91 -10.63
N ASP A 280 12.58 26.20 -10.42
CA ASP A 280 13.60 27.20 -10.13
C ASP A 280 14.28 26.97 -8.79
N CYS A 281 13.56 26.40 -7.80
CA CYS A 281 14.12 26.06 -6.49
C CYS A 281 15.15 24.92 -6.51
N GLN A 282 15.29 24.19 -7.61
CA GLN A 282 16.23 23.06 -7.75
C GLN A 282 17.63 23.53 -8.19
N GLY A 283 18.61 22.63 -8.14
CA GLY A 283 19.96 22.83 -8.69
C GLY A 283 21.02 23.29 -7.69
N GLU A 284 20.61 23.67 -6.48
CA GLU A 284 21.51 24.08 -5.40
C GLU A 284 21.40 23.13 -4.20
N ALA A 285 22.44 23.13 -3.35
CA ALA A 285 22.44 22.35 -2.13
C ALA A 285 21.39 22.88 -1.14
N VAL A 286 20.73 21.96 -0.44
CA VAL A 286 19.66 22.28 0.52
C VAL A 286 20.11 21.87 1.92
N ASP A 287 20.07 22.82 2.86
CA ASP A 287 20.32 22.57 4.28
C ASP A 287 19.00 22.39 5.03
N CYS A 288 18.70 21.15 5.42
CA CYS A 288 17.53 20.82 6.26
C CYS A 288 17.85 20.84 7.76
N GLY A 289 19.06 21.20 8.20
CA GLY A 289 19.44 21.26 9.62
C GLY A 289 19.57 19.89 10.31
N GLY A 290 19.57 18.79 9.57
CA GLY A 290 19.72 17.43 10.08
C GLY A 290 19.30 16.37 9.06
N TYR A 291 19.58 15.09 9.37
CA TYR A 291 19.19 13.94 8.52
C TYR A 291 18.04 13.13 9.14
N PHE A 292 18.29 12.44 10.27
CA PHE A 292 17.25 11.69 10.98
C PHE A 292 16.26 12.58 11.76
N ARG A 293 16.70 13.79 12.12
CA ARG A 293 15.90 14.80 12.80
C ARG A 293 16.21 16.18 12.18
N PRO A 294 15.67 16.48 10.99
CA PRO A 294 15.86 17.79 10.37
C PRO A 294 15.25 18.90 11.23
N ASP A 295 15.74 20.13 11.02
CA ASP A 295 15.12 21.33 11.58
C ASP A 295 13.77 21.58 10.89
N PRO A 296 12.66 21.69 11.63
CA PRO A 296 11.32 21.76 11.03
C PRO A 296 11.12 23.04 10.20
N VAL A 297 11.75 24.16 10.57
CA VAL A 297 11.61 25.43 9.84
C VAL A 297 12.38 25.37 8.52
N LYS A 298 13.60 24.82 8.55
CA LYS A 298 14.41 24.62 7.34
C LYS A 298 13.76 23.62 6.38
N ALA A 299 13.28 22.49 6.90
CA ALA A 299 12.62 21.46 6.10
C ALA A 299 11.33 21.99 5.45
N ASP A 300 10.48 22.70 6.20
CA ASP A 300 9.23 23.28 5.67
C ASP A 300 9.53 24.28 4.53
N LYS A 301 10.49 25.19 4.74
CA LYS A 301 10.91 26.14 3.71
C LYS A 301 11.44 25.45 2.44
N ALA A 302 12.19 24.36 2.59
CA ALA A 302 12.73 23.62 1.46
C ALA A 302 11.66 22.81 0.70
N MET A 303 10.65 22.31 1.42
CA MET A 303 9.57 21.50 0.84
C MET A 303 8.41 22.34 0.28
N ARG A 304 8.22 23.58 0.74
CA ARG A 304 7.17 24.51 0.30
C ARG A 304 7.72 25.81 -0.31
N PRO A 305 8.56 25.76 -1.37
CA PRO A 305 9.24 26.95 -1.88
C PRO A 305 8.36 27.87 -2.74
N SER A 306 7.25 27.38 -3.29
CA SER A 306 6.32 28.19 -4.10
C SER A 306 5.43 29.06 -3.21
N ALA A 307 5.75 30.36 -3.14
CA ALA A 307 4.93 31.33 -2.43
C ALA A 307 3.53 31.45 -3.05
N THR A 308 3.43 31.31 -4.38
CA THR A 308 2.14 31.36 -5.09
C THR A 308 1.24 30.19 -4.68
N LEU A 309 1.77 28.96 -4.65
CA LEU A 309 1.01 27.79 -4.21
C LEU A 309 0.60 27.91 -2.74
N ASN A 310 1.54 28.28 -1.87
CA ASN A 310 1.26 28.41 -0.44
C ASN A 310 0.14 29.42 -0.17
N ALA A 311 0.15 30.58 -0.84
CA ALA A 311 -0.89 31.59 -0.68
C ALA A 311 -2.29 31.09 -1.07
N ILE A 312 -2.40 30.21 -2.08
CA ILE A 312 -3.68 29.62 -2.50
C ILE A 312 -4.16 28.58 -1.47
N ILE A 313 -3.25 27.70 -1.01
CA ILE A 313 -3.59 26.64 -0.05
C ILE A 313 -3.93 27.21 1.33
N ASP A 314 -3.18 28.19 1.81
CA ASP A 314 -3.38 28.80 3.14
C ASP A 314 -4.68 29.64 3.21
N ALA A 315 -5.28 29.99 2.06
CA ALA A 315 -6.53 30.76 1.98
C ALA A 315 -7.80 29.88 1.88
N MET A 316 -7.67 28.55 1.84
CA MET A 316 -8.76 27.57 1.70
C MET A 316 -9.48 27.24 3.02
#